data_AF-A0A354DE96-F1
#
_entry.id   AF-A0A354DE96-F1
#
_cell.length_a   1.000
_cell.length_b   1.000
_cell.length_c   1.000
_cell.angle_alpha   90.00
_cell.angle_beta   90.00
_cell.angle_gamma   90.00
#
_symmetry.space_group_name_H-M   'P 1'
#
loop_
_entity.id
_entity.type
_entity.pdbx_description
1 polymer ?
#
loop_
_entity_poly.entity_id
_entity_poly.type
_entity_poly.pdbx_seq_one_letter_code
_entity_poly.pdbx_strand_id
1 'polypeptide(L)' 'VPKGHIFVMGDNRQNSTDSRFIGPVEVDQVVGRADLIMWPLDKFEVLP' A
#
# COMPACT_ATOMS: atom_id res chain seq x y z
N VAL A 1 -7.69 -11.02 -9.47
CA VAL A 1 -7.50 -11.12 -8.00
C VAL A 1 -8.64 -11.96 -7.44
N PRO A 2 -8.37 -13.02 -6.67
CA PRO A 2 -9.43 -13.83 -6.07
C PRO A 2 -10.39 -12.99 -5.23
N LYS A 3 -11.62 -13.48 -5.03
CA LYS A 3 -12.59 -12.81 -4.16
C LYS A 3 -12.00 -12.68 -2.74
N GLY A 4 -12.18 -11.52 -2.11
CA GLY A 4 -11.66 -11.25 -0.77
C GLY A 4 -10.16 -10.95 -0.71
N HIS A 5 -9.50 -10.79 -1.86
CA HIS A 5 -8.08 -10.43 -1.93
C HIS A 5 -7.89 -9.08 -2.64
N ILE A 6 -6.74 -8.47 -2.41
CA ILE A 6 -6.23 -7.29 -3.12
C ILE A 6 -4.87 -7.61 -3.74
N PHE A 7 -4.59 -6.98 -4.88
CA PHE A 7 -3.26 -7.01 -5.47
C PHE A 7 -2.57 -5.70 -5.16
N VAL A 8 -1.49 -5.76 -4.40
CA VAL A 8 -0.75 -4.57 -3.94
C VAL A 8 0.52 -4.39 -4.77
N MET A 9 0.88 -3.14 -5.02
CA MET A 9 2.12 -2.77 -5.69
C MET A 9 2.75 -1.58 -4.99
N GLY A 10 4.05 -1.67 -4.70
CA GLY A 10 4.79 -0.53 -4.18
C GLY A 10 5.10 0.49 -5.28
N ASP A 11 5.19 1.77 -4.92
CA ASP A 11 5.53 2.83 -5.87
C ASP A 11 6.98 2.77 -6.35
N ASN A 12 7.90 2.27 -5.52
CA ASN A 12 9.27 1.96 -5.93
C ASN A 12 9.32 0.62 -6.69
N ARG A 13 8.79 0.63 -7.93
CA ARG A 13 8.44 -0.57 -8.71
C ARG A 13 9.60 -1.55 -8.93
N GLN A 14 10.81 -1.05 -9.08
CA GLN A 14 11.99 -1.88 -9.33
C GLN A 14 12.55 -2.50 -8.04
N ASN A 15 12.18 -1.97 -6.88
CA ASN A 15 12.74 -2.36 -5.58
C ASN A 15 11.63 -2.66 -4.55
N SER A 16 10.52 -3.24 -5.00
CA SER A 16 9.40 -3.62 -4.15
C SER A 16 9.11 -5.11 -4.28
N THR A 17 9.16 -5.82 -3.15
CA THR A 17 8.63 -7.18 -3.02
C THR A 17 7.14 -7.06 -2.71
N ASP A 18 6.31 -7.16 -3.74
CA ASP A 18 4.86 -6.98 -3.65
C ASP A 18 4.12 -8.14 -4.34
N SER A 19 2.83 -8.00 -4.65
CA SER A 19 2.00 -9.09 -5.16
C SER A 19 2.50 -9.70 -6.48
N ARG A 20 3.43 -9.04 -7.20
CA ARG A 20 4.12 -9.65 -8.36
C ARG A 20 4.99 -10.85 -7.98
N PHE A 21 5.46 -10.90 -6.73
CA PHE A 21 6.34 -11.96 -6.21
C PHE A 21 5.66 -12.82 -5.14
N ILE A 22 4.88 -12.20 -4.23
CA ILE A 22 4.26 -12.91 -3.10
C ILE A 22 2.79 -13.29 -3.33
N GLY A 23 2.20 -12.85 -4.43
CA GLY A 23 0.78 -13.06 -4.75
C GLY A 23 -0.18 -12.06 -4.08
N PRO A 24 -1.50 -12.19 -4.34
CA PRO A 24 -2.51 -11.34 -3.72
C PRO A 24 -2.59 -11.50 -2.19
N VAL A 25 -2.99 -10.44 -1.50
CA VAL A 25 -3.12 -10.38 -0.03
C VAL A 25 -4.60 -10.43 0.35
N GLU A 26 -4.94 -11.13 1.43
CA GLU A 26 -6.31 -11.17 1.97
C GLU A 26 -6.72 -9.79 2.51
N VAL A 27 -7.96 -9.37 2.25
CA VAL A 27 -8.46 -8.03 2.64
C VAL A 27 -8.52 -7.86 4.16
N ASP A 28 -8.69 -8.95 4.91
CA ASP A 28 -8.74 -8.92 6.38
C ASP A 28 -7.38 -8.62 7.04
N GLN A 29 -6.27 -8.77 6.30
CA GLN A 29 -4.93 -8.37 6.74
C GLN A 29 -4.70 -6.86 6.62
N VAL A 30 -5.62 -6.11 6.01
CA VAL A 30 -5.51 -4.66 5.87
C VAL A 30 -5.89 -3.98 7.18
N VAL A 31 -4.91 -3.32 7.81
CA VAL A 31 -5.10 -2.58 9.06
C VAL A 31 -5.76 -1.21 8.83
N GLY A 32 -5.45 -0.54 7.72
CA GLY A 32 -5.97 0.79 7.40
C GLY A 32 -5.37 1.39 6.12
N ARG A 33 -5.75 2.63 5.81
CA ARG A 33 -5.22 3.43 4.70
C ARG A 33 -4.32 4.54 5.24
N ALA A 34 -3.25 4.85 4.52
CA ALA A 34 -2.43 6.02 4.77
C ALA A 34 -3.03 7.22 4.04
N ASP A 35 -3.68 8.14 4.77
CA ASP A 35 -4.34 9.33 4.22
C ASP A 35 -3.59 10.64 4.53
N LEU A 36 -2.52 10.61 5.34
CA LEU A 36 -1.80 11.81 5.78
C LEU A 36 -0.29 11.56 5.87
N ILE A 37 0.49 12.48 5.30
CA ILE A 37 1.91 12.65 5.61
C ILE A 37 2.01 13.69 6.72
N MET A 38 2.36 13.24 7.94
CA MET A 38 2.42 14.14 9.10
C MET A 38 3.81 14.73 9.37
N TRP A 39 4.87 14.11 8.83
CA TRP A 39 6.26 14.46 9.11
C TRP A 39 7.16 14.24 7.87
N PRO A 40 8.16 15.09 7.62
CA PRO A 40 8.49 16.33 8.34
C PRO A 40 7.43 17.44 8.16
N LEU A 41 7.40 18.42 9.07
CA LEU A 41 6.31 19.42 9.12
C LEU A 41 6.20 20.27 7.85
N ASP A 42 7.30 20.47 7.13
CA ASP A 42 7.35 21.17 5.83
C ASP A 42 6.76 20.33 4.67
N LYS A 43 6.46 19.06 4.92
CA LYS A 43 5.81 18.12 3.99
C LYS A 43 4.45 17.65 4.51
N PHE A 44 3.82 18.40 5.41
CA PHE A 44 2.48 18.07 5.88
C PHE A 44 1.50 18.10 4.71
N GLU A 45 0.91 16.95 4.38
CA GLU A 45 0.04 16.79 3.20
C GLU A 45 -1.02 15.71 3.44
N VAL A 46 -2.27 16.00 3.06
CA VAL A 46 -3.36 15.01 3.02
C VAL A 46 -3.32 14.33 1.65
N LEU A 47 -3.21 13.00 1.65
CA LEU A 47 -3.13 12.20 0.44
C LEU A 47 -4.53 12.05 -0.19
N PRO A 48 -4.63 12.04 -1.54
CA PRO A 48 -5.89 11.79 -2.25
C PRO A 48 -6.43 10.38 -1.99
#